data_AF-A0A428X9F5-F1
#
_entry.id   AF-A0A428X9F5-F1
#
_cell.length_a   1.000
_cell.length_b   1.000
_cell.length_c   1.000
_cell.angle_alpha   90.00
_cell.angle_beta   90.00
_cell.angle_gamma   90.00
#
_symmetry.space_group_name_H-M   'P 1'
#
loop_
_entity.id
_entity.type
_entity.pdbx_description
1 polymer ?
#
loop_
_entity_poly.entity_id
_entity_poly.type
_entity_poly.pdbx_seq_one_letter_code
_entity_poly.pdbx_strand_id
1 'polypeptide(L)'
;MGLSLIVNVLLGIPAVVPAFLLWYFASNWPLAELGWTRREPTENDGVLPWVLFAGPVITLFVMAWWLANWPLRHRTSLARGTYWLLSAAATALPTVTLTLVVIIEGNRP
;
A
#
# COMPACT_ATOMS: atom_id res chain seq x y z
N MET A 1 -8.53 14.40 -15.87
CA MET A 1 -8.70 13.07 -15.26
C MET A 1 -7.55 12.10 -15.61
N GLY A 2 -7.28 11.86 -16.90
CA GLY A 2 -6.34 10.82 -17.36
C GLY A 2 -4.93 10.88 -16.76
N LEU A 3 -4.31 12.06 -16.69
CA LEU A 3 -2.98 12.24 -16.09
C LEU A 3 -2.93 11.80 -14.62
N SER A 4 -3.99 12.08 -13.84
CA SER A 4 -4.06 11.67 -12.44
C SER A 4 -4.12 10.15 -12.30
N LEU A 5 -4.87 9.48 -13.17
CA LEU A 5 -4.96 8.02 -13.17
C LEU A 5 -3.61 7.39 -13.54
N ILE A 6 -2.96 7.90 -14.60
CA ILE A 6 -1.63 7.39 -15.02
C ILE A 6 -0.63 7.54 -13.87
N VAL A 7 -0.55 8.71 -13.23
CA VAL A 7 0.36 8.94 -12.10
C VAL A 7 0.07 7.96 -10.96
N ASN A 8 -1.21 7.78 -10.57
CA ASN A 8 -1.54 6.89 -9.46
C ASN A 8 -1.29 5.41 -9.80
N VAL A 9 -1.51 4.98 -11.03
CA VAL A 9 -1.15 3.63 -11.49
C VAL A 9 0.37 3.42 -11.45
N LEU A 10 1.17 4.39 -11.92
CA LEU A 10 2.63 4.31 -11.84
C LEU A 10 3.13 4.28 -10.39
N LEU A 11 2.53 5.08 -9.51
CA LEU A 11 2.80 5.03 -8.06
C LEU A 11 2.36 3.72 -7.42
N GLY A 12 1.42 2.99 -8.02
CA GLY A 12 0.99 1.68 -7.56
C GLY A 12 2.03 0.58 -7.72
N ILE A 13 3.04 0.77 -8.57
CA ILE A 13 4.18 -0.16 -8.71
C ILE A 13 5.04 -0.15 -7.44
N PRO A 14 5.59 0.99 -6.98
CA PRO A 14 6.31 1.02 -5.70
C PRO A 14 5.40 0.85 -4.49
N ALA A 15 4.08 1.06 -4.61
CA ALA A 15 3.10 0.85 -3.52
C ALA A 15 3.07 -0.59 -3.00
N VAL A 16 3.57 -1.57 -3.78
CA VAL A 16 3.69 -2.96 -3.34
C VAL A 16 4.53 -3.08 -2.06
N VAL A 17 5.60 -2.29 -1.94
CA VAL A 17 6.51 -2.33 -0.77
C VAL A 17 5.82 -1.87 0.51
N PRO A 18 5.24 -0.65 0.62
CA PRO A 18 4.53 -0.24 1.82
C PRO A 18 3.28 -1.08 2.07
N ALA A 19 2.58 -1.57 1.04
CA ALA A 19 1.45 -2.48 1.22
C ALA A 19 1.89 -3.80 1.86
N PHE A 20 3.00 -4.37 1.41
CA PHE A 20 3.60 -5.56 2.00
C PHE A 20 4.02 -5.32 3.46
N LEU A 21 4.68 -4.20 3.76
CA LEU A 21 5.07 -3.85 5.13
C LEU A 21 3.85 -3.73 6.06
N LEU A 22 2.77 -3.09 5.61
CA LEU A 22 1.53 -2.98 6.38
C LEU A 22 0.89 -4.35 6.60
N TRP A 23 0.88 -5.21 5.58
CA TRP A 23 0.37 -6.58 5.72
C TRP A 23 1.23 -7.41 6.67
N TYR A 24 2.56 -7.33 6.57
CA TYR A 24 3.50 -8.04 7.44
C TYR A 24 3.34 -7.60 8.90
N PHE A 25 3.16 -6.29 9.14
CA PHE A 25 2.89 -5.75 10.47
C PHE A 25 1.60 -6.34 11.03
N ALA A 26 0.52 -6.23 10.24
CA ALA A 26 -0.80 -6.67 10.64
C ALA A 26 -0.81 -8.18 10.96
N SER A 27 -0.18 -8.98 10.09
CA SER A 27 -0.12 -10.43 10.20
C SER A 27 0.69 -10.93 11.40
N ASN A 28 1.68 -10.17 11.87
CA ASN A 28 2.53 -10.59 12.99
C ASN A 28 2.10 -10.05 14.35
N TRP A 29 1.32 -8.97 14.39
CA TRP A 29 0.81 -8.37 15.63
C TRP A 29 -0.72 -8.42 15.71
N PRO A 30 -1.50 -7.45 15.20
CA PRO A 30 -2.92 -7.36 15.54
C PRO A 30 -3.71 -8.58 15.05
N LEU A 31 -3.42 -9.10 13.86
CA LEU A 31 -4.12 -10.28 13.34
C LEU A 31 -3.67 -11.56 14.06
N ALA A 32 -2.43 -11.62 14.52
CA ALA A 32 -1.91 -12.76 15.28
C ALA A 32 -2.46 -12.78 16.71
N GLU A 33 -2.58 -11.62 17.35
CA GLU A 33 -3.23 -11.46 18.66
C GLU A 33 -4.71 -11.83 18.62
N LEU A 34 -5.37 -11.57 17.47
CA LEU A 34 -6.75 -12.01 17.20
C LEU A 34 -6.86 -13.49 16.81
N GLY A 35 -5.73 -14.20 16.65
CA GLY A 35 -5.69 -15.61 16.24
C GLY A 35 -6.03 -15.86 14.78
N TRP A 36 -6.10 -14.82 13.93
CA TRP A 36 -6.36 -14.96 12.49
C TRP A 36 -5.11 -15.36 11.70
N THR A 37 -3.93 -15.04 12.22
CA THR A 37 -2.64 -15.40 11.63
C THR A 37 -1.72 -16.00 12.69
N ARG A 38 -0.69 -16.72 12.24
CA ARG A 38 0.38 -17.19 13.12
C ARG A 38 1.56 -16.23 13.00
N ARG A 39 2.02 -15.71 14.12
CA ARG A 39 3.24 -14.89 14.18
C ARG A 39 4.45 -15.70 13.70
N GLU A 40 5.29 -15.08 12.90
CA GLU A 40 6.49 -15.73 12.39
C GLU A 40 7.45 -16.05 13.55
N PRO A 41 7.94 -17.31 13.70
CA PRO A 41 8.79 -17.70 14.83
C PRO A 41 10.13 -16.95 14.89
N THR A 42 10.59 -16.41 13.75
CA THR A 42 11.84 -15.64 13.66
C THR A 42 11.67 -14.15 13.93
N GLU A 43 10.43 -13.65 14.02
CA GLU A 43 10.16 -12.23 14.27
C GLU A 43 10.30 -11.90 15.77
N ASN A 44 11.57 -11.76 16.19
CA ASN A 44 11.99 -11.39 17.56
C ASN A 44 12.77 -10.06 17.61
N ASP A 45 12.81 -9.30 16.52
CA ASP A 45 13.60 -8.06 16.43
C ASP A 45 12.91 -6.85 17.12
N GLY A 46 11.74 -7.10 17.73
CA GLY A 46 10.95 -6.09 18.43
C GLY A 46 10.43 -4.98 17.51
N VAL A 47 10.13 -3.82 18.09
CA VAL A 47 9.56 -2.66 17.36
C VAL A 47 10.61 -1.80 16.67
N LEU A 48 11.90 -2.02 16.92
CA LEU A 48 12.96 -1.12 16.43
C LEU A 48 13.08 -1.11 14.89
N PRO A 49 13.08 -2.26 14.17
CA PRO A 49 13.09 -2.25 12.71
C PRO A 49 11.84 -1.58 12.11
N TRP A 50 10.70 -1.72 12.78
CA TRP A 50 9.45 -1.07 12.38
C TRP A 50 9.57 0.46 12.41
N VAL A 51 10.16 1.01 13.47
CA VAL A 51 10.34 2.46 13.61
C VAL A 51 11.44 2.99 12.69
N LEU A 52 12.54 2.25 12.51
CA LEU A 52 13.69 2.73 11.72
C LEU A 52 13.54 2.53 10.21
N PHE A 53 12.81 1.51 9.77
CA PHE A 53 12.68 1.18 8.34
C PHE A 53 11.25 1.32 7.85
N ALA A 54 10.32 0.55 8.43
CA ALA A 54 8.96 0.50 7.89
C ALA A 54 8.24 1.86 8.02
N GLY A 55 8.36 2.51 9.18
CA GLY A 55 7.80 3.83 9.45
C GLY A 55 8.25 4.89 8.44
N PRO A 56 9.57 5.09 8.24
CA PRO A 56 10.09 6.01 7.23
C PRO A 56 9.66 5.65 5.81
N VAL A 57 9.71 4.38 5.41
CA VAL A 57 9.29 3.96 4.06
C VAL A 57 7.82 4.29 3.81
N ILE A 58 6.93 3.95 4.75
CA ILE A 58 5.49 4.24 4.65
C ILE A 58 5.26 5.75 4.63
N THR A 59 5.92 6.49 5.52
CA THR A 59 5.76 7.95 5.64
C THR A 59 6.21 8.66 4.37
N LEU A 60 7.39 8.31 3.84
CA LEU A 60 7.93 8.89 2.62
C LEU A 60 7.05 8.55 1.42
N PHE A 61 6.54 7.32 1.34
CA PHE A 61 5.62 6.94 0.27
C PHE A 61 4.30 7.73 0.33
N VAL A 62 3.67 7.82 1.51
CA VAL A 62 2.42 8.59 1.69
C VAL A 62 2.65 10.06 1.38
N MET A 63 3.77 10.63 1.82
CA MET A 63 4.14 12.02 1.53
C MET A 63 4.33 12.25 0.02
N ALA A 64 5.08 11.37 -0.66
CA ALA A 64 5.30 11.46 -2.09
C ALA A 64 4.00 11.32 -2.88
N TRP A 65 3.14 10.37 -2.49
CA TRP A 65 1.82 10.17 -3.09
C TRP A 65 0.92 11.38 -2.89
N TRP A 66 0.91 11.96 -1.69
CA TRP A 66 0.15 13.17 -1.38
C TRP A 66 0.63 14.35 -2.21
N LEU A 67 1.95 14.58 -2.28
CA LEU A 67 2.56 15.65 -3.06
C LEU A 67 2.31 15.50 -4.57
N ALA A 68 2.30 14.28 -5.09
CA ALA A 68 1.97 14.01 -6.50
C ALA A 68 0.50 14.32 -6.81
N ASN A 69 -0.42 14.00 -5.89
CA ASN A 69 -1.86 14.22 -6.07
C ASN A 69 -2.31 15.65 -5.74
N TRP A 70 -1.58 16.38 -4.88
CA TRP A 70 -1.92 17.73 -4.48
C TRP A 70 -2.11 18.73 -5.65
N PRO A 71 -1.16 18.90 -6.59
CA PRO A 71 -1.34 19.82 -7.72
C PRO A 71 -2.38 19.31 -8.72
N LEU A 72 -2.51 17.98 -8.87
CA LEU A 72 -3.45 17.36 -9.80
C LEU A 72 -4.89 17.52 -9.33
N ARG A 73 -5.13 17.50 -8.02
CA ARG A 73 -6.44 17.76 -7.42
C ARG A 73 -7.02 19.10 -7.86
N HIS A 74 -6.21 20.15 -7.90
CA HIS A 74 -6.63 21.50 -8.30
C HIS A 74 -6.97 21.60 -9.79
N ARG A 75 -6.60 20.59 -10.60
CA ARG A 75 -6.88 20.51 -12.04
C ARG A 75 -8.10 19.65 -12.37
N THR A 76 -8.87 19.24 -11.37
CA THR A 76 -10.09 18.43 -11.56
C THR A 76 -11.30 19.10 -10.91
N SER A 77 -12.48 18.93 -11.51
CA SER A 77 -13.77 19.38 -10.96
C SER A 77 -14.40 18.38 -9.99
N LEU A 78 -13.69 17.30 -9.64
CA LEU A 78 -14.20 16.26 -8.74
C LEU A 78 -14.39 16.78 -7.32
N ALA A 79 -15.40 16.24 -6.64
CA ALA A 79 -15.53 16.40 -5.20
C ALA A 79 -14.26 15.88 -4.50
N ARG A 80 -13.84 16.56 -3.43
CA ARG A 80 -12.58 16.28 -2.71
C ARG A 80 -12.47 14.80 -2.34
N GLY A 81 -13.51 14.23 -1.72
CA GLY A 81 -13.53 12.82 -1.31
C GLY A 81 -13.40 11.85 -2.49
N THR A 82 -14.16 12.07 -3.56
CA THR A 82 -14.13 11.22 -4.77
C THR A 82 -12.77 11.22 -5.44
N TYR A 83 -12.09 12.38 -5.52
CA TYR A 83 -10.75 12.46 -6.08
C TYR A 83 -9.76 11.59 -5.30
N TRP A 84 -9.71 11.74 -3.99
CA TRP A 84 -8.79 10.98 -3.13
C TRP A 84 -9.09 9.48 -3.16
N LEU A 85 -10.37 9.09 -3.16
CA LEU A 85 -10.77 7.68 -3.28
C LEU A 85 -10.35 7.08 -4.62
N LEU A 86 -10.57 7.79 -5.73
CA LEU A 86 -10.16 7.30 -7.06
C LEU A 86 -8.64 7.23 -7.20
N SER A 87 -7.90 8.20 -6.66
CA SER A 87 -6.43 8.16 -6.63
C SER A 87 -5.93 6.97 -5.80
N ALA A 88 -6.49 6.75 -4.62
CA ALA A 88 -6.11 5.62 -3.77
C ALA A 88 -6.44 4.28 -4.44
N ALA A 89 -7.63 4.15 -5.04
CA ALA A 89 -8.01 2.95 -5.79
C ALA A 89 -7.09 2.70 -6.98
N ALA A 90 -6.74 3.74 -7.74
CA ALA A 90 -5.81 3.63 -8.86
C ALA A 90 -4.40 3.24 -8.43
N THR A 91 -3.92 3.73 -7.28
CA THR A 91 -2.63 3.32 -6.70
C THR A 91 -2.66 1.90 -6.13
N ALA A 92 -3.78 1.45 -5.58
CA ALA A 92 -3.92 0.08 -5.10
C ALA A 92 -3.99 -0.95 -6.26
N LEU A 93 -4.44 -0.53 -7.44
CA LEU A 93 -4.76 -1.42 -8.56
C LEU A 93 -3.61 -2.35 -8.99
N PRO A 94 -2.36 -1.87 -9.20
CA PRO A 94 -1.26 -2.75 -9.57
C PRO A 94 -0.89 -3.74 -8.48
N THR A 95 -0.93 -3.31 -7.21
CA THR A 95 -0.63 -4.18 -6.06
C THR A 95 -1.68 -5.30 -5.96
N VAL A 96 -2.97 -4.95 -6.03
CA VAL A 96 -4.07 -5.93 -6.02
C VAL A 96 -3.95 -6.90 -7.19
N THR A 97 -3.68 -6.40 -8.40
CA THR A 97 -3.50 -7.24 -9.59
C THR A 97 -2.35 -8.23 -9.39
N LEU A 98 -1.19 -7.75 -8.91
CA LEU A 98 -0.04 -8.60 -8.68
C LEU A 98 -0.33 -9.67 -7.62
N THR A 99 -0.95 -9.31 -6.50
CA THR A 99 -1.33 -10.27 -5.47
C THR A 99 -2.29 -11.34 -6.02
N LEU A 100 -3.29 -10.95 -6.80
CA LEU A 100 -4.22 -11.88 -7.42
C LEU A 100 -3.52 -12.84 -8.39
N VAL A 101 -2.63 -12.33 -9.25
CA VAL A 101 -1.85 -13.16 -10.17
C VAL A 101 -1.01 -14.18 -9.40
N VAL A 102 -0.28 -13.74 -8.37
CA VAL A 102 0.54 -14.62 -7.53
C VAL A 102 -0.30 -15.71 -6.86
N ILE A 103 -1.47 -15.37 -6.34
CA ILE A 103 -2.38 -16.34 -5.72
C ILE A 103 -2.88 -17.35 -6.75
N ILE A 104 -3.30 -16.89 -7.94
CA ILE A 104 -3.83 -17.76 -8.99
C ILE A 104 -2.75 -18.70 -9.52
N GLU A 105 -1.54 -18.20 -9.75
CA GLU A 105 -0.41 -19.01 -10.22
C GLU A 105 0.08 -19.99 -9.15
N GLY A 106 0.13 -19.56 -7.89
CA GLY A 106 0.49 -20.41 -6.76
C GLY A 106 -0.51 -21.53 -6.46
N ASN A 107 -1.74 -21.44 -6.98
CA ASN A 107 -2.80 -22.42 -6.79
C ASN A 107 -3.00 -23.34 -8.02
N ARG A 108 -2.07 -23.31 -8.99
CA ARG A 108 -2.04 -24.30 -10.08
C ARG A 108 -1.44 -25.62 -9.55
N PRO A 109 -2.10 -26.76 -9.80
CA PRO A 109 -1.62 -28.07 -9.33
C PRO A 109 -0.32 -28.52 -10.02
#